data_AF-A0A938GCH8-F1
#
_entry.id   AF-A0A938GCH8-F1
#
_cell.length_a   1.000
_cell.length_b   1.000
_cell.length_c   1.000
_cell.angle_alpha   90.00
_cell.angle_beta   90.00
_cell.angle_gamma   90.00
#
_symmetry.space_group_name_H-M   'P 1'
#
loop_
_entity.id
_entity.type
_entity.pdbx_description
1 polymer ?
#
loop_
_entity_poly.entity_id
_entity_poly.type
_entity_poly.pdbx_seq_one_letter_code
_entity_poly.pdbx_strand_id
1 'polypeptide(L)' 'MALTNLTIAEEALSLPPEQRVDLAQLLIESLADDPRSDTEIKDELACRLEALRSGEDAGLNFQQVFGTSA' A
#
# COMPACT_ATOMS: atom_id res chain seq x y z
N MET A 1 5.07 12.77 7.39
CA MET A 1 6.23 12.34 6.58
C MET A 1 6.05 12.90 5.18
N ALA A 2 6.96 13.73 4.69
CA ALA A 2 6.93 14.14 3.28
C ALA A 2 7.29 12.92 2.43
N LEU A 3 6.46 12.56 1.47
CA LEU A 3 6.80 11.53 0.49
C LEU A 3 8.01 12.04 -0.31
N THR A 4 9.16 11.45 -0.06
CA THR A 4 10.44 11.84 -0.67
C THR A 4 10.50 11.55 -2.17
N ASN A 5 9.52 10.84 -2.73
CA ASN A 5 9.38 10.61 -4.17
C ASN A 5 7.90 10.54 -4.60
N LEU A 6 7.36 11.68 -5.06
CA LEU A 6 6.01 11.77 -5.62
C LEU A 6 5.83 10.81 -6.81
N THR A 7 6.86 10.64 -7.64
CA THR A 7 6.85 9.74 -8.79
C THR A 7 6.58 8.29 -8.39
N ILE A 8 7.24 7.79 -7.34
CA ILE A 8 7.04 6.41 -6.86
C ILE A 8 5.61 6.25 -6.31
N ALA A 9 5.08 7.27 -5.64
CA ALA A 9 3.71 7.26 -5.16
C ALA A 9 2.69 7.26 -6.31
N GLU A 10 2.94 8.02 -7.38
CA GLU A 10 2.12 8.02 -8.60
C GLU A 10 2.13 6.67 -9.29
N GLU A 11 3.29 6.05 -9.46
CA GLU A 11 3.42 4.74 -10.07
C GLU A 11 2.67 3.67 -9.27
N ALA A 12 2.90 3.60 -7.95
CA ALA A 12 2.26 2.62 -7.09
C ALA A 12 0.72 2.77 -7.04
N LEU A 13 0.22 4.01 -6.99
CA LEU A 13 -1.22 4.28 -6.93
C LEU A 13 -1.93 4.15 -8.29
N SER A 14 -1.16 4.14 -9.38
CA SER A 14 -1.66 3.92 -10.74
C SER A 14 -1.68 2.44 -11.14
N LEU A 15 -1.11 1.55 -10.32
CA LEU A 15 -1.12 0.11 -10.59
C LEU A 15 -2.55 -0.43 -10.69
N PRO A 16 -2.81 -1.43 -11.55
CA PRO A 16 -4.08 -2.14 -11.54
C PRO A 16 -4.24 -2.95 -10.24
N PRO A 17 -5.47 -3.27 -9.84
CA PRO A 17 -5.76 -3.92 -8.55
C PRO A 17 -4.96 -5.20 -8.29
N GLU A 18 -4.79 -6.04 -9.31
CA GLU A 18 -4.00 -7.27 -9.23
C GLU A 18 -2.52 -7.00 -8.90
N GLN A 19 -1.90 -6.01 -9.55
CA GLN A 19 -0.51 -5.64 -9.28
C GLN A 19 -0.34 -4.94 -7.93
N ARG A 20 -1.39 -4.30 -7.40
CA ARG A 20 -1.36 -3.74 -6.04
C ARG A 20 -1.32 -4.83 -4.98
N VAL A 21 -2.03 -5.93 -5.18
CA VAL A 21 -1.99 -7.09 -4.28
C VAL A 21 -0.59 -7.67 -4.25
N ASP A 22 0.01 -7.89 -5.43
CA ASP A 22 1.37 -8.43 -5.54
C ASP A 22 2.40 -7.49 -4.89
N LEU A 23 2.30 -6.18 -5.14
CA LEU A 23 3.17 -5.17 -4.53
C LEU A 23 3.01 -5.14 -3.00
N ALA A 24 1.78 -5.16 -2.49
CA ALA A 24 1.52 -5.15 -1.05
C ALA A 24 2.09 -6.41 -0.37
N GLN A 25 1.97 -7.58 -1.01
CA GLN A 25 2.58 -8.80 -0.51
C GLN A 25 4.10 -8.69 -0.44
N LEU A 26 4.76 -8.23 -1.50
CA LEU A 26 6.22 -8.06 -1.53
C LEU A 26 6.72 -7.10 -0.44
N LEU A 27 5.98 -6.02 -0.19
CA LEU A 27 6.31 -5.06 0.86
C LEU A 27 6.19 -5.68 2.26
N ILE A 28 5.13 -6.46 2.51
CA ILE A 28 4.94 -7.18 3.78
C ILE A 28 6.05 -8.22 3.99
N GLU A 29 6.38 -8.99 2.96
CA GLU A 29 7.46 -9.98 3.01
C GLU A 29 8.81 -9.32 3.29
N SER A 30 9.06 -8.14 2.69
CA SER A 30 10.27 -7.35 2.94
C SER A 30 10.37 -6.83 4.38
N LEU A 31 9.24 -6.63 5.05
CA LEU A 31 9.17 -6.20 6.46
C LEU A 31 9.20 -7.38 7.44
N ALA A 32 8.95 -8.60 7.00
CA ALA A 32 8.87 -9.78 7.87
C ALA A 32 10.16 -10.00 8.66
N ASP A 33 11.31 -9.91 7.98
CA ASP A 33 12.65 -10.07 8.55
C ASP A 33 13.23 -8.80 9.19
N ASP A 34 12.52 -7.66 9.13
CA ASP A 34 12.99 -6.43 9.73
C ASP A 34 12.64 -6.38 11.24
N PRO A 35 13.64 -6.35 12.14
CA PRO A 35 13.43 -6.38 13.59
C PRO A 35 12.99 -5.03 14.18
N ARG A 36 12.97 -3.97 13.37
CA ARG A 36 12.48 -2.63 13.74
C ARG A 36 11.01 -2.44 13.34
N SER A 37 10.43 -3.41 12.65
CA SER A 37 9.04 -3.37 12.21
C SER A 37 8.13 -3.83 13.33
N ASP A 38 7.22 -2.95 13.73
CA ASP A 38 6.26 -3.19 14.80
C ASP A 38 5.30 -4.32 14.42
N THR A 39 5.06 -5.27 15.34
CA THR A 39 4.17 -6.41 15.09
C THR A 39 2.76 -5.93 14.77
N GLU A 40 2.30 -4.87 15.44
CA GLU A 40 0.98 -4.27 15.20
C GLU A 40 0.84 -3.74 13.76
N ILE A 41 1.91 -3.18 13.21
CA ILE A 41 1.95 -2.73 11.80
C ILE A 41 1.89 -3.92 10.84
N LYS A 42 2.57 -5.03 11.16
CA LYS A 42 2.54 -6.25 10.32
C LYS A 42 1.13 -6.86 10.27
N ASP A 43 0.45 -6.92 11.41
CA ASP A 43 -0.95 -7.40 11.48
C ASP A 43 -1.91 -6.48 10.72
N GLU A 44 -1.77 -5.16 10.86
CA GLU A 44 -2.59 -4.20 10.10
C GLU A 44 -2.39 -4.37 8.58
N LEU A 45 -1.13 -4.48 8.13
CA LEU A 45 -0.81 -4.66 6.71
C LEU A 45 -1.36 -5.97 6.15
N ALA A 46 -1.30 -7.06 6.92
CA ALA A 46 -1.88 -8.34 6.53
C ALA A 46 -3.41 -8.25 6.35
N CYS A 47 -4.11 -7.62 7.30
CA CYS A 47 -5.55 -7.38 7.22
C CYS A 47 -5.93 -6.56 5.98
N ARG A 48 -5.16 -5.50 5.68
CA ARG A 48 -5.37 -4.68 4.49
C ARG A 48 -5.09 -5.43 3.19
N LEU A 49 -4.10 -6.32 3.17
CA LEU A 49 -3.85 -7.20 2.02
C LEU A 49 -5.04 -8.13 1.76
N GLU A 50 -5.64 -8.68 2.81
CA GLU A 50 -6.84 -9.52 2.66
C GLU A 50 -8.04 -8.74 2.12
N ALA A 51 -8.27 -7.51 2.60
CA ALA A 51 -9.31 -6.63 2.07
C ALA A 51 -9.08 -6.23 0.60
N LEU A 52 -7.81 -6.03 0.21
CA LEU A 52 -7.41 -5.82 -1.19
C LEU A 52 -7.67 -7.05 -2.07
N ARG A 53 -7.36 -8.25 -1.56
CA ARG A 53 -7.58 -9.53 -2.27
C ARG A 53 -9.06 -9.87 -2.43
N SER A 54 -9.87 -9.60 -1.41
CA SER A 54 -11.32 -9.85 -1.44
C SER A 54 -12.07 -8.84 -2.31
N GLY A 55 -11.42 -7.73 -2.68
CA GLY A 55 -12.04 -6.61 -3.39
C GLY A 55 -12.95 -5.75 -2.50
N GLU A 56 -12.93 -5.97 -1.19
CA GLU A 56 -13.63 -5.13 -0.21
C GLU A 56 -13.01 -3.73 -0.13
N ASP A 57 -11.68 -3.65 -0.26
CA ASP A 57 -10.93 -2.40 -0.34
C ASP A 57 -10.12 -2.37 -1.65
N ALA A 58 -10.51 -1.50 -2.59
CA ALA A 58 -9.77 -1.35 -3.84
C ALA A 58 -8.46 -0.53 -3.66
N GLY A 59 -8.18 -0.03 -2.47
CA GLY A 59 -7.18 0.99 -2.21
C GLY A 59 -7.58 2.37 -2.73
N LEU A 60 -6.76 3.36 -2.40
CA LEU A 60 -6.90 4.72 -2.90
C LEU A 60 -6.13 4.88 -4.22
N ASN A 61 -6.63 5.69 -5.12
CA ASN A 61 -5.91 6.12 -6.32
C ASN A 61 -5.13 7.43 -6.05
N PHE A 62 -4.24 7.79 -6.97
CA PHE A 62 -3.39 8.98 -6.82
C PHE A 62 -4.20 10.26 -6.60
N GLN A 63 -5.30 10.45 -7.34
CA GLN A 63 -6.16 11.62 -7.19
C GLN A 63 -6.87 11.67 -5.83
N GLN A 64 -7.21 10.52 -5.24
CA GLN A 64 -7.80 10.47 -3.90
C GLN A 64 -6.79 10.80 -2.79
N VAL A 65 -5.51 10.50 -3.00
CA VAL A 65 -4.44 10.77 -2.02
C VAL A 65 -3.86 12.18 -2.17
N PHE A 66 -3.68 12.66 -3.40
CA PHE A 66 -2.99 13.93 -3.70
C PHE A 66 -3.86 14.98 -4.39
N GLY A 67 -5.08 14.63 -4.77
CA GLY A 67 -6.04 15.60 -5.30
C GLY A 67 -6.47 16.54 -4.20
N THR A 68 -5.91 17.75 -4.21
CA THR A 68 -6.53 18.92 -3.60
C THR A 68 -7.98 19.00 -4.10
N SER A 69 -8.93 19.05 -3.17
CA SER A 69 -10.27 19.56 -3.48
C SER A 69 -10.07 20.95 -4.09
N ALA A 70 -10.46 21.10 -5.37
CA ALA A 70 -10.40 22.38 -6.08
C ALA A 70 -11.04 23.52 -5.28
#